data_AF-A0A3C1XUC5-F1
#
_entry.id   AF-A0A3C1XUC5-F1
#
_cell.length_a   1.000
_cell.length_b   1.000
_cell.length_c   1.000
_cell.angle_alpha   90.00
_cell.angle_beta   90.00
_cell.angle_gamma   90.00
#
_symmetry.space_group_name_H-M   'P 1'
#
loop_
_entity.id
_entity.type
_entity.pdbx_description
1 polymer ?
#
loop_
_entity_poly.entity_id
_entity_poly.type
_entity_poly.pdbx_seq_one_letter_code
_entity_poly.pdbx_strand_id
1 'polypeptide(L)'
;MNQQQRTTKRRRIPRKAWALGLAIAAAVGFYAWKESPLGPGLTESKIHKILVAAMETPTNAPGSACVNVVGVRPLPTDVYTVFLEEQDKVVQGLIKHGLITVKRVSADGDGSPPKPEEDPDDATSHMALTEKGRAYYTDGEVRLASKLVYTAKFCAPGLQVGKILDYSKPGKNPFDDNPNAVSAVKFEWRLDRATADWAADPAFYPQISGFASRDQPDEWQTRHIMLERKNGVWGLGDDPYKIRW
;
A
#
# COMPACT_ATOMS: atom_id res chain seq x y z
N MET A 1 10.77 73.24 49.29
CA MET A 1 10.30 71.94 48.76
C MET A 1 10.38 71.97 47.24
N ASN A 2 11.35 71.29 46.64
CA ASN A 2 11.47 71.18 45.18
C ASN A 2 11.22 69.73 44.77
N GLN A 3 10.04 69.45 44.20
CA GLN A 3 9.71 68.15 43.61
C GLN A 3 10.33 68.06 42.21
N GLN A 4 11.37 67.22 42.06
CA GLN A 4 11.88 66.84 40.75
C GLN A 4 10.82 66.02 40.00
N GLN A 5 10.41 66.51 38.83
CA GLN A 5 9.60 65.76 37.88
C GLN A 5 10.34 64.50 37.43
N ARG A 6 9.82 63.33 37.80
CA ARG A 6 10.24 62.05 37.23
C ARG A 6 9.79 61.98 35.77
N THR A 7 10.71 62.21 34.84
CA THR A 7 10.50 61.89 33.42
C THR A 7 10.54 60.39 33.23
N THR A 8 9.39 59.76 33.05
CA THR A 8 9.27 58.35 32.67
C THR A 8 9.78 58.18 31.24
N LYS A 9 11.03 57.75 31.06
CA LYS A 9 11.57 57.37 29.74
C LYS A 9 10.76 56.18 29.22
N ARG A 10 9.76 56.45 28.38
CA ARG A 10 9.08 55.44 27.56
C ARG A 10 10.16 54.79 26.68
N ARG A 11 10.59 53.57 27.04
CA ARG A 11 11.50 52.75 26.22
C ARG A 11 10.80 52.50 24.87
N ARG A 12 11.13 53.31 23.87
CA ARG A 12 10.74 53.05 22.48
C ARG A 12 11.52 51.83 22.03
N ILE A 13 10.84 50.69 21.97
CA ILE A 13 11.40 49.48 21.37
C ILE A 13 11.79 49.83 19.92
N PRO A 14 13.05 49.64 19.51
CA PRO A 14 13.50 50.02 18.18
C PRO A 14 12.73 49.21 17.13
N ARG A 15 12.27 49.87 16.05
CA ARG A 15 11.52 49.24 14.94
C ARG A 15 12.21 47.98 14.37
N LYS A 16 13.55 47.92 14.46
CA LYS A 16 14.34 46.73 14.07
C LYS A 16 14.06 45.49 14.93
N ALA A 17 13.78 45.66 16.23
CA ALA A 17 13.43 44.56 17.12
C ALA A 17 12.02 44.01 16.83
N TRP A 18 11.09 44.88 16.43
CA TRP A 18 9.76 44.46 15.94
C TRP A 18 9.84 43.68 14.63
N ALA A 19 10.64 44.15 13.67
CA ALA A 19 10.85 43.45 12.41
C ALA A 19 11.51 42.06 12.62
N LEU A 20 12.50 41.97 13.51
CA LEU A 20 13.12 40.69 13.85
C LEU A 20 12.14 39.74 14.53
N GLY A 21 11.34 40.24 15.48
CA GLY A 21 10.29 39.45 16.15
C GLY A 21 9.23 38.92 15.19
N LEU A 22 8.79 39.74 14.23
CA LEU A 22 7.84 39.34 13.18
C LEU A 22 8.44 38.29 12.23
N ALA A 23 9.71 38.45 11.84
CA ALA A 23 10.40 37.48 10.98
C ALA A 23 10.53 36.10 11.67
N ILE A 24 10.88 36.09 12.95
CA ILE A 24 10.97 34.85 13.75
C ILE A 24 9.58 34.22 13.88
N ALA A 25 8.55 35.00 14.23
CA ALA A 25 7.18 34.49 14.35
C ALA A 25 6.65 33.92 13.02
N ALA A 26 6.93 34.58 11.90
CA ALA A 26 6.56 34.10 10.58
C ALA A 26 7.31 32.80 10.20
N ALA A 27 8.60 32.70 10.51
CA ALA A 27 9.38 31.49 10.27
C ALA A 27 8.85 30.30 11.11
N VAL A 28 8.57 30.53 12.39
CA VAL A 28 7.98 29.52 13.28
C VAL A 28 6.58 29.12 12.82
N GLY A 29 5.74 30.09 12.45
CA GLY A 29 4.39 29.83 11.92
C GLY A 29 4.41 29.03 10.62
N PHE A 30 5.33 29.34 9.70
CA PHE A 30 5.51 28.59 8.46
C PHE A 30 6.03 27.18 8.70
N TYR A 31 6.98 27.01 9.64
CA TYR A 31 7.47 25.69 10.04
C TYR A 31 6.35 24.85 10.66
N ALA A 32 5.62 25.41 11.62
CA ALA A 32 4.48 24.73 12.24
C ALA A 32 3.38 24.39 11.21
N TRP A 33 3.13 25.27 10.25
CA TRP A 33 2.20 24.98 9.16
C TRP A 33 2.69 23.82 8.29
N LYS A 34 3.98 23.78 7.91
CA LYS A 34 4.55 22.66 7.13
C LYS A 34 4.46 21.32 7.85
N GLU A 35 4.69 21.30 9.17
CA GLU A 35 4.61 20.09 10.00
C GLU A 35 3.17 19.66 10.31
N SER A 36 2.20 20.56 10.15
CA SER A 36 0.80 20.22 10.42
C SER A 36 0.28 19.12 9.49
N PRO A 37 -0.74 18.34 9.92
CA PRO A 37 -1.34 17.30 9.08
C PRO A 37 -1.83 17.81 7.71
N LEU A 38 -2.36 19.03 7.67
CA LEU A 38 -2.85 19.71 6.47
C LEU A 38 -1.79 20.57 5.76
N GLY A 39 -0.62 20.69 6.37
CA GLY A 39 0.52 21.39 5.85
C GLY A 39 1.01 20.82 4.51
N PRO A 40 1.59 21.66 3.63
CA PRO A 40 2.17 21.19 2.38
C PRO A 40 3.47 20.40 2.58
N GLY A 41 4.09 20.49 3.75
CA GLY A 41 5.29 19.74 4.08
C GLY A 41 5.04 18.23 4.13
N LEU A 42 6.07 17.48 3.77
CA LEU A 42 6.12 16.03 3.89
C LEU A 42 7.38 15.70 4.68
N THR A 43 7.21 15.36 5.96
CA THR A 43 8.29 14.99 6.88
C THR A 43 8.31 13.50 7.09
N GLU A 44 9.44 12.95 7.54
CA GLU A 44 9.59 11.51 7.79
C GLU A 44 8.49 10.96 8.69
N SER A 45 8.17 11.65 9.80
CA SER A 45 7.10 11.24 10.70
C SER A 45 5.73 11.22 10.03
N LYS A 46 5.45 12.19 9.13
CA LYS A 46 4.19 12.25 8.38
C LYS A 46 4.11 11.13 7.35
N ILE A 47 5.21 10.86 6.63
CA ILE A 47 5.33 9.72 5.71
C ILE A 47 5.06 8.42 6.46
N HIS A 48 5.77 8.19 7.57
CA HIS A 48 5.63 6.97 8.36
C HIS A 48 4.18 6.75 8.81
N LYS A 49 3.51 7.79 9.32
CA LYS A 49 2.08 7.73 9.69
C LYS A 49 1.16 7.39 8.51
N ILE A 50 1.39 8.00 7.33
CA ILE A 50 0.62 7.70 6.12
C ILE A 50 0.80 6.22 5.75
N LEU A 51 2.05 5.73 5.77
CA LEU A 51 2.34 4.34 5.42
C LEU A 51 1.73 3.37 6.43
N VAL A 52 1.87 3.61 7.74
CA VAL A 52 1.25 2.75 8.76
C VAL A 52 -0.26 2.67 8.57
N ALA A 53 -0.94 3.81 8.43
CA ALA A 53 -2.38 3.84 8.23
C ALA A 53 -2.80 3.17 6.90
N ALA A 54 -2.03 3.39 5.83
CA ALA A 54 -2.34 2.79 4.53
C ALA A 54 -2.19 1.26 4.54
N MET A 55 -1.20 0.73 5.28
CA MET A 55 -0.92 -0.71 5.37
C MET A 55 -1.89 -1.47 6.29
N GLU A 56 -2.79 -0.78 6.99
CA GLU A 56 -3.95 -1.42 7.64
C GLU A 56 -4.90 -2.06 6.62
N THR A 57 -4.91 -1.54 5.39
CA THR A 57 -5.67 -2.12 4.28
C THR A 57 -4.78 -3.09 3.50
N PRO A 58 -5.03 -4.42 3.52
CA PRO A 58 -4.12 -5.39 2.92
C PRO A 58 -3.86 -5.17 1.43
N THR A 59 -4.84 -4.67 0.67
CA THR A 59 -4.70 -4.42 -0.77
C THR A 59 -3.69 -3.31 -1.12
N ASN A 60 -3.28 -2.49 -0.14
CA ASN A 60 -2.24 -1.49 -0.30
C ASN A 60 -0.83 -2.06 -0.09
N ALA A 61 -0.68 -3.33 0.28
CA ALA A 61 0.63 -3.93 0.53
C ALA A 61 1.47 -4.05 -0.76
N PRO A 62 2.82 -4.09 -0.65
CA PRO A 62 3.70 -4.37 -1.77
C PRO A 62 3.31 -5.68 -2.46
N GLY A 63 3.45 -5.77 -3.79
CA GLY A 63 3.06 -6.97 -4.53
C GLY A 63 3.74 -8.26 -4.06
N SER A 64 4.94 -8.16 -3.50
CA SER A 64 5.70 -9.27 -2.90
C SER A 64 5.16 -9.73 -1.54
N ALA A 65 4.22 -9.00 -0.94
CA ALA A 65 3.45 -9.42 0.23
C ALA A 65 2.14 -10.12 -0.17
N CYS A 66 1.95 -10.42 -1.45
CA CYS A 66 0.70 -10.96 -1.99
C CYS A 66 0.93 -12.27 -2.74
N VAL A 67 -0.08 -13.12 -2.78
CA VAL A 67 -0.15 -14.30 -3.63
C VAL A 67 -1.01 -14.01 -4.84
N ASN A 68 -0.68 -14.64 -5.96
CA ASN A 68 -1.41 -14.52 -7.21
C ASN A 68 -1.84 -15.91 -7.67
N VAL A 69 -3.11 -16.03 -8.08
CA VAL A 69 -3.57 -17.13 -8.93
C VAL A 69 -3.60 -16.58 -10.36
N VAL A 70 -2.68 -17.05 -11.18
CA VAL A 70 -2.45 -16.58 -12.55
C VAL A 70 -3.47 -17.20 -13.50
N GLY A 71 -3.87 -16.44 -14.53
CA GLY A 71 -4.82 -16.91 -15.54
C GLY A 71 -6.28 -16.83 -15.08
N VAL A 72 -6.53 -16.18 -13.95
CA VAL A 72 -7.86 -16.01 -13.36
C VAL A 72 -8.31 -14.56 -13.60
N ARG A 73 -9.45 -14.41 -14.26
CA ARG A 73 -10.13 -13.11 -14.40
C ARG A 73 -10.66 -12.62 -13.06
N PRO A 74 -11.05 -11.34 -12.94
CA PRO A 74 -11.67 -10.82 -11.72
C PRO A 74 -12.77 -11.73 -11.19
N LEU A 75 -12.72 -12.04 -9.89
CA LEU A 75 -13.65 -12.97 -9.26
C LEU A 75 -15.03 -12.33 -9.01
N PRO A 76 -16.14 -13.11 -9.08
CA PRO A 76 -16.18 -14.53 -9.41
C PRO A 76 -16.01 -14.77 -10.93
N THR A 77 -15.39 -15.90 -11.29
CA THR A 77 -15.22 -16.29 -12.69
C THR A 77 -15.19 -17.81 -12.82
N ASP A 78 -15.53 -18.27 -14.02
CA ASP A 78 -15.20 -19.61 -14.46
C ASP A 78 -13.78 -19.63 -15.03
N VAL A 79 -13.05 -20.71 -14.75
CA VAL A 79 -11.65 -20.93 -15.12
C VAL A 79 -11.44 -22.41 -15.45
N TYR A 80 -10.61 -22.71 -16.45
CA TYR A 80 -10.22 -24.08 -16.74
C TYR A 80 -9.58 -24.72 -15.51
N THR A 81 -10.03 -25.92 -15.17
CA THR A 81 -9.62 -26.62 -13.95
C THR A 81 -8.13 -26.93 -13.98
N VAL A 82 -7.58 -27.24 -15.15
CA VAL A 82 -6.14 -27.47 -15.34
C VAL A 82 -5.28 -26.29 -14.86
N PHE A 83 -5.72 -25.03 -15.07
CA PHE A 83 -4.98 -23.85 -14.59
C PHE A 83 -4.97 -23.71 -13.07
N LEU A 84 -6.03 -24.21 -12.40
CA LEU A 84 -6.08 -24.25 -10.96
C LEU A 84 -5.21 -25.39 -10.41
N GLU A 85 -5.18 -26.54 -11.08
CA GLU A 85 -4.35 -27.70 -10.71
C GLU A 85 -2.85 -27.42 -10.85
N GLU A 86 -2.42 -26.68 -11.89
CA GLU A 86 -1.04 -26.21 -12.02
C GLU A 86 -0.58 -25.32 -10.85
N GLN A 87 -1.54 -24.70 -10.16
CA GLN A 87 -1.32 -23.80 -9.02
C GLN A 87 -1.92 -24.36 -7.72
N ASP A 88 -2.13 -25.69 -7.65
CA ASP A 88 -2.94 -26.36 -6.63
C ASP A 88 -2.54 -25.96 -5.22
N LYS A 89 -1.24 -25.93 -4.90
CA LYS A 89 -0.75 -25.55 -3.57
C LYS A 89 -1.28 -24.20 -3.08
N VAL A 90 -1.35 -23.20 -3.96
CA VAL A 90 -1.84 -21.86 -3.61
C VAL A 90 -3.36 -21.86 -3.55
N VAL A 91 -4.02 -22.47 -4.52
CA VAL A 91 -5.49 -22.57 -4.59
C VAL A 91 -6.04 -23.28 -3.35
N GLN A 92 -5.48 -24.44 -2.98
CA GLN A 92 -5.85 -25.17 -1.77
C GLN A 92 -5.53 -24.39 -0.51
N GLY A 93 -4.42 -23.64 -0.48
CA GLY A 93 -4.14 -22.72 0.62
C GLY A 93 -5.24 -21.68 0.80
N LEU A 94 -5.68 -21.04 -0.29
CA LEU A 94 -6.74 -20.03 -0.27
C LEU A 94 -8.09 -20.64 0.14
N ILE A 95 -8.42 -21.86 -0.31
CA ILE A 95 -9.62 -22.61 0.10
C ILE A 95 -9.55 -22.97 1.58
N LYS A 96 -8.42 -23.54 2.05
CA LYS A 96 -8.19 -23.95 3.44
C LYS A 96 -8.40 -22.78 4.41
N HIS A 97 -7.95 -21.58 4.05
CA HIS A 97 -8.11 -20.37 4.86
C HIS A 97 -9.44 -19.65 4.63
N GLY A 98 -10.33 -20.23 3.82
CA GLY A 98 -11.68 -19.75 3.57
C GLY A 98 -11.70 -18.41 2.84
N LEU A 99 -10.72 -18.13 1.98
CA LEU A 99 -10.66 -16.89 1.19
C LEU A 99 -11.42 -17.01 -0.14
N ILE A 100 -11.44 -18.22 -0.70
CA ILE A 100 -12.15 -18.51 -1.95
C ILE A 100 -12.95 -19.81 -1.82
N THR A 101 -13.86 -20.00 -2.75
CA THR A 101 -14.48 -21.30 -3.05
C THR A 101 -14.19 -21.66 -4.49
N VAL A 102 -14.02 -22.96 -4.74
CA VAL A 102 -13.87 -23.53 -6.09
C VAL A 102 -14.87 -24.67 -6.21
N LYS A 103 -15.69 -24.66 -7.26
CA LYS A 103 -16.65 -25.72 -7.56
C LYS A 103 -16.53 -26.13 -9.01
N ARG A 104 -16.40 -27.42 -9.29
CA ARG A 104 -16.41 -27.91 -10.68
C ARG A 104 -17.79 -27.65 -11.29
N VAL A 105 -17.81 -27.11 -12.50
CA VAL A 105 -19.01 -26.78 -13.28
C VAL A 105 -18.85 -27.34 -14.69
N SER A 106 -19.94 -27.40 -15.46
CA SER A 106 -19.88 -27.85 -16.84
C SER A 106 -18.96 -26.95 -17.68
N ALA A 107 -18.23 -27.57 -18.61
CA ALA A 107 -17.38 -26.88 -19.57
C ALA A 107 -18.16 -25.91 -20.48
N ASP A 108 -19.47 -26.09 -20.61
CA ASP A 108 -20.36 -25.22 -21.38
C ASP A 108 -20.52 -23.81 -20.76
N GLY A 109 -20.05 -23.60 -19.53
CA GLY A 109 -20.09 -22.30 -18.84
C GLY A 109 -21.50 -21.84 -18.46
N ASP A 110 -22.47 -22.75 -18.44
CA ASP A 110 -23.86 -22.51 -18.06
C ASP A 110 -24.08 -22.56 -16.53
N GLY A 111 -23.03 -22.89 -15.77
CA GLY A 111 -23.07 -23.07 -14.32
C GLY A 111 -23.72 -24.38 -13.87
N SER A 112 -24.10 -25.26 -14.79
CA SER A 112 -24.61 -26.60 -14.49
C SER A 112 -23.52 -27.47 -13.85
N PRO A 113 -23.90 -28.57 -13.17
CA PRO A 113 -22.94 -29.56 -12.68
C PRO A 113 -22.13 -30.18 -13.83
N PRO A 114 -20.91 -30.68 -13.54
CA PRO A 114 -20.06 -31.35 -14.54
C PRO A 114 -20.76 -32.56 -15.16
N LYS A 115 -20.56 -32.77 -16.46
CA LYS A 115 -21.10 -33.95 -17.16
C LYS A 115 -20.13 -35.14 -17.06
N PRO A 116 -20.63 -36.39 -17.04
CA PRO A 116 -19.78 -37.58 -16.87
C PRO A 116 -18.76 -37.83 -18.00
N GLU A 117 -19.03 -37.32 -19.20
CA GLU A 117 -18.24 -37.56 -20.42
C GLU A 117 -17.47 -36.30 -20.88
N GLU A 118 -17.33 -35.29 -20.02
CA GLU A 118 -16.55 -34.08 -20.34
C GLU A 118 -15.07 -34.41 -20.51
N ASP A 119 -14.47 -33.83 -21.55
CA ASP A 119 -13.02 -33.86 -21.73
C ASP A 119 -12.35 -33.22 -20.50
N PRO A 120 -11.44 -33.93 -19.81
CA PRO A 120 -10.69 -33.37 -18.69
C PRO A 120 -9.98 -32.05 -19.03
N ASP A 121 -9.55 -31.87 -20.29
CA ASP A 121 -8.84 -30.67 -20.74
C ASP A 121 -9.78 -29.45 -20.87
N ASP A 122 -11.06 -29.68 -21.16
CA ASP A 122 -12.09 -28.62 -21.23
C ASP A 122 -12.78 -28.37 -19.88
N ALA A 123 -12.49 -29.19 -18.87
CA ALA A 123 -13.15 -29.12 -17.58
C ALA A 123 -13.02 -27.75 -16.93
N THR A 124 -14.13 -27.20 -16.48
CA THR A 124 -14.19 -25.84 -15.93
C THR A 124 -14.56 -25.85 -14.45
N SER A 125 -14.07 -24.86 -13.72
CA SER A 125 -14.37 -24.63 -12.32
C SER A 125 -14.80 -23.20 -12.09
N HIS A 126 -15.87 -23.03 -11.32
CA HIS A 126 -16.32 -21.74 -10.82
C HIS A 126 -15.53 -21.36 -9.57
N MET A 127 -14.79 -20.26 -9.64
CA MET A 127 -14.02 -19.71 -8.53
C MET A 127 -14.66 -18.40 -8.05
N ALA A 128 -14.89 -18.29 -6.74
CA ALA A 128 -15.57 -17.14 -6.15
C ALA A 128 -14.96 -16.72 -4.80
N LEU A 129 -15.04 -15.42 -4.48
CA LEU A 129 -14.64 -14.86 -3.20
C LEU A 129 -15.62 -15.23 -2.09
N THR A 130 -15.07 -15.63 -0.94
CA THR A 130 -15.86 -15.66 0.29
C THR A 130 -16.01 -14.26 0.88
N GLU A 131 -16.81 -14.13 1.94
CA GLU A 131 -16.86 -12.89 2.72
C GLU A 131 -15.52 -12.52 3.35
N LYS A 132 -14.80 -13.50 3.90
CA LYS A 132 -13.46 -13.29 4.44
C LYS A 132 -12.47 -12.85 3.34
N GLY A 133 -12.53 -13.47 2.17
CA GLY A 133 -11.60 -13.22 1.06
C GLY A 133 -11.64 -11.78 0.53
N ARG A 134 -12.82 -11.14 0.55
CA ARG A 134 -13.01 -9.79 0.01
C ARG A 134 -12.08 -8.74 0.62
N ALA A 135 -11.73 -8.87 1.90
CA ALA A 135 -10.87 -7.90 2.58
C ALA A 135 -9.39 -7.94 2.11
N TYR A 136 -8.97 -9.05 1.48
CA TYR A 136 -7.58 -9.27 1.07
C TYR A 136 -7.41 -9.25 -0.46
N TYR A 137 -8.52 -9.30 -1.19
CA TYR A 137 -8.55 -9.47 -2.63
C TYR A 137 -8.41 -8.15 -3.37
N THR A 138 -7.65 -8.17 -4.45
CA THR A 138 -7.67 -7.16 -5.49
C THR A 138 -7.43 -7.82 -6.84
N ASP A 139 -7.86 -7.16 -7.92
CA ASP A 139 -7.51 -7.58 -9.25
C ASP A 139 -6.02 -7.31 -9.50
N GLY A 140 -5.37 -8.22 -10.22
CA GLY A 140 -3.97 -8.11 -10.57
C GLY A 140 -3.72 -8.38 -12.05
N GLU A 141 -2.58 -7.90 -12.52
CA GLU A 141 -2.05 -8.23 -13.83
C GLU A 141 -0.57 -8.58 -13.67
N VAL A 142 -0.15 -9.65 -14.31
CA VAL A 142 1.25 -10.04 -14.41
C VAL A 142 1.67 -10.08 -15.88
N ARG A 143 2.86 -9.58 -16.18
CA ARG A 143 3.46 -9.74 -17.50
C ARG A 143 4.19 -11.08 -17.54
N LEU A 144 3.70 -11.99 -18.37
CA LEU A 144 4.36 -13.24 -18.72
C LEU A 144 4.87 -13.11 -20.15
N ALA A 145 6.20 -13.07 -20.29
CA ALA A 145 6.87 -12.69 -21.53
C ALA A 145 6.32 -11.36 -22.08
N SER A 146 5.72 -11.34 -23.26
CA SER A 146 5.11 -10.16 -23.88
C SER A 146 3.60 -10.00 -23.62
N LYS A 147 2.96 -10.94 -22.91
CA LYS A 147 1.51 -10.93 -22.67
C LYS A 147 1.17 -10.50 -21.24
N LEU A 148 0.17 -9.63 -21.12
CA LEU A 148 -0.48 -9.35 -19.85
C LEU A 148 -1.49 -10.46 -19.57
N VAL A 149 -1.43 -11.01 -18.36
CA VAL A 149 -2.32 -12.07 -17.89
C VAL A 149 -2.96 -11.60 -16.59
N TYR A 150 -4.28 -11.75 -16.50
CA TYR A 150 -5.04 -11.45 -15.28
C TYR A 150 -4.64 -12.39 -14.15
N THR A 151 -4.64 -11.84 -12.94
CA THR A 151 -4.42 -12.60 -11.71
C THR A 151 -5.46 -12.25 -10.67
N ALA A 152 -5.92 -13.26 -9.94
CA ALA A 152 -6.60 -13.05 -8.67
C ALA A 152 -5.53 -12.84 -7.59
N LYS A 153 -5.44 -11.64 -7.03
CA LYS A 153 -4.36 -11.26 -6.10
C LYS A 153 -4.90 -11.14 -4.67
N PHE A 154 -4.25 -11.81 -3.73
CA PHE A 154 -4.58 -11.75 -2.30
C PHE A 154 -3.38 -11.26 -1.52
N CYS A 155 -3.53 -10.18 -0.75
CA CYS A 155 -2.42 -9.55 -0.03
C CYS A 155 -2.46 -9.84 1.47
N ALA A 156 -1.30 -10.13 2.04
CA ALA A 156 -1.14 -10.48 3.44
C ALA A 156 -1.54 -9.30 4.36
N PRO A 157 -2.30 -9.55 5.44
CA PRO A 157 -2.46 -8.57 6.51
C PRO A 157 -1.21 -8.48 7.37
N GLY A 158 -1.21 -7.54 8.32
CA GLY A 158 -0.18 -7.49 9.38
C GLY A 158 1.17 -6.96 8.90
N LEU A 159 1.18 -6.13 7.86
CA LEU A 159 2.40 -5.51 7.36
C LEU A 159 2.91 -4.45 8.35
N GLN A 160 4.18 -4.56 8.72
CA GLN A 160 4.87 -3.60 9.59
C GLN A 160 5.69 -2.64 8.74
N VAL A 161 5.58 -1.34 9.03
CA VAL A 161 6.36 -0.28 8.39
C VAL A 161 7.55 0.08 9.28
N GLY A 162 8.75 -0.11 8.75
CA GLY A 162 10.02 0.22 9.38
C GLY A 162 10.46 1.66 9.11
N LYS A 163 11.76 1.88 8.92
CA LYS A 163 12.31 3.21 8.67
C LYS A 163 11.93 3.75 7.29
N ILE A 164 11.86 5.08 7.19
CA ILE A 164 11.88 5.76 5.91
C ILE A 164 13.35 5.94 5.52
N LEU A 165 13.75 5.34 4.40
CA LEU A 165 15.15 5.33 3.97
C LEU A 165 15.51 6.57 3.18
N ASP A 166 14.60 7.00 2.30
CA ASP A 166 14.76 8.21 1.48
C ASP A 166 13.39 8.68 0.96
N TYR A 167 13.28 9.96 0.61
CA TYR A 167 12.15 10.49 -0.12
C TYR A 167 12.54 11.70 -0.96
N SER A 168 11.97 11.76 -2.16
CA SER A 168 12.15 12.91 -3.05
C SER A 168 11.54 14.17 -2.46
N LYS A 169 12.06 15.34 -2.83
CA LYS A 169 11.42 16.61 -2.51
C LYS A 169 10.02 16.68 -3.15
N PRO A 170 8.96 17.03 -2.40
CA PRO A 170 7.63 17.21 -2.97
C PRO A 170 7.60 18.18 -4.14
N GLY A 171 7.00 17.76 -5.25
CA GLY A 171 6.90 18.56 -6.47
C GLY A 171 5.86 18.01 -7.44
N LYS A 172 5.52 18.79 -8.48
CA LYS A 172 4.71 18.28 -9.58
C LYS A 172 5.57 17.34 -10.43
N ASN A 173 5.04 16.18 -10.82
CA ASN A 173 5.69 15.34 -11.81
C ASN A 173 5.67 16.06 -13.18
N PRO A 174 6.84 16.34 -13.81
CA PRO A 174 6.85 17.01 -15.11
C PRO A 174 6.56 16.06 -16.28
N PHE A 175 6.48 14.74 -16.04
CA PHE A 175 6.33 13.72 -17.08
C PHE A 175 4.92 13.10 -17.14
N ASP A 176 3.98 13.60 -16.35
CA ASP A 176 2.56 13.26 -16.48
C ASP A 176 1.64 14.47 -16.21
N ASP A 177 0.37 14.30 -16.54
CA ASP A 177 -0.66 15.32 -16.35
C ASP A 177 -1.23 15.32 -14.90
N ASN A 178 -0.61 14.62 -13.95
CA ASN A 178 -1.10 14.59 -12.57
C ASN A 178 -1.03 16.02 -11.98
N PRO A 179 -2.17 16.62 -11.57
CA PRO A 179 -2.17 17.97 -11.03
C PRO A 179 -1.60 18.04 -9.60
N ASN A 180 -1.43 16.89 -8.94
CA ASN A 180 -1.03 16.82 -7.55
C ASN A 180 0.49 16.90 -7.37
N ALA A 181 0.92 17.40 -6.21
CA ALA A 181 2.31 17.23 -5.80
C ALA A 181 2.54 15.77 -5.42
N VAL A 182 3.66 15.21 -5.85
CA VAL A 182 4.05 13.82 -5.61
C VAL A 182 5.37 13.74 -4.85
N SER A 183 5.58 12.61 -4.18
CA SER A 183 6.86 12.26 -3.58
C SER A 183 7.05 10.75 -3.61
N ALA A 184 8.14 10.29 -4.21
CA ALA A 184 8.55 8.90 -4.10
C ALA A 184 9.28 8.69 -2.79
N VAL A 185 8.87 7.66 -2.06
CA VAL A 185 9.36 7.31 -0.73
C VAL A 185 9.91 5.90 -0.79
N LYS A 186 11.15 5.73 -0.33
CA LYS A 186 11.74 4.41 -0.06
C LYS A 186 11.57 4.10 1.42
N PHE A 187 11.00 2.95 1.74
CA PHE A 187 10.73 2.56 3.13
C PHE A 187 11.03 1.07 3.36
N GLU A 188 11.30 0.75 4.62
CA GLU A 188 11.41 -0.62 5.12
C GLU A 188 10.03 -1.19 5.44
N TRP A 189 9.84 -2.47 5.14
CA TRP A 189 8.63 -3.19 5.50
C TRP A 189 8.93 -4.66 5.77
N ARG A 190 8.06 -5.31 6.51
CA ARG A 190 8.08 -6.77 6.72
C ARG A 190 6.70 -7.28 7.12
N LEU A 191 6.53 -8.58 7.10
CA LEU A 191 5.36 -9.26 7.65
C LEU A 191 5.69 -9.84 9.01
N ASP A 192 4.74 -9.72 9.93
CA ASP A 192 4.80 -10.37 11.23
C ASP A 192 3.99 -11.67 11.21
N ARG A 193 4.66 -12.80 11.47
CA ARG A 193 4.02 -14.12 11.50
C ARG A 193 2.89 -14.20 12.52
N ALA A 194 2.93 -13.40 13.59
CA ALA A 194 1.88 -13.37 14.60
C ALA A 194 0.59 -12.71 14.11
N THR A 195 0.67 -11.81 13.12
CA THR A 195 -0.48 -11.01 12.64
C THR A 195 -0.84 -11.25 11.17
N ALA A 196 -0.03 -12.02 10.44
CA ALA A 196 -0.23 -12.30 9.02
C ALA A 196 -1.36 -13.32 8.72
N ASP A 197 -2.05 -13.86 9.73
CA ASP A 197 -3.18 -14.80 9.60
C ASP A 197 -2.88 -15.93 8.58
N TRP A 198 -3.69 -16.02 7.52
CA TRP A 198 -3.58 -17.01 6.45
C TRP A 198 -2.25 -16.95 5.71
N ALA A 199 -1.65 -15.75 5.59
CA ALA A 199 -0.44 -15.55 4.79
C ALA A 199 0.80 -16.18 5.44
N ALA A 200 0.75 -16.53 6.73
CA ALA A 200 1.78 -17.29 7.41
C ALA A 200 1.78 -18.79 7.06
N ASP A 201 0.81 -19.28 6.28
CA ASP A 201 0.79 -20.68 5.86
C ASP A 201 1.98 -21.02 4.93
N PRO A 202 2.72 -22.11 5.17
CA PRO A 202 3.80 -22.57 4.30
C PRO A 202 3.40 -22.80 2.84
N ALA A 203 2.11 -22.94 2.54
CA ALA A 203 1.58 -22.95 1.18
C ALA A 203 2.04 -21.74 0.36
N PHE A 204 2.18 -20.57 1.00
CA PHE A 204 2.40 -19.28 0.34
C PHE A 204 3.84 -18.78 0.35
N TYR A 205 4.74 -19.44 1.09
CA TYR A 205 6.14 -19.04 1.22
C TYR A 205 6.90 -18.84 -0.11
N PRO A 206 6.64 -19.61 -1.19
CA PRO A 206 7.30 -19.36 -2.47
C PRO A 206 6.89 -18.05 -3.15
N GLN A 207 5.75 -17.47 -2.79
CA GLN A 207 5.22 -16.25 -3.42
C GLN A 207 5.33 -15.00 -2.53
N ILE A 208 5.20 -15.17 -1.21
CA ILE A 208 5.29 -14.07 -0.26
C ILE A 208 6.74 -13.93 0.23
N SER A 209 7.38 -12.83 -0.14
CA SER A 209 8.67 -12.42 0.43
C SER A 209 8.44 -11.24 1.37
N GLY A 210 8.61 -11.44 2.68
CA GLY A 210 8.33 -10.38 3.67
C GLY A 210 8.44 -10.85 5.11
N PHE A 211 8.35 -12.16 5.35
CA PHE A 211 8.68 -12.72 6.64
C PHE A 211 10.19 -12.77 6.82
N ALA A 212 10.66 -12.29 7.97
CA ALA A 212 12.04 -12.49 8.37
C ALA A 212 12.40 -13.98 8.39
N SER A 213 13.60 -14.29 7.91
CA SER A 213 14.16 -15.64 8.03
C SER A 213 14.44 -15.96 9.50
N ARG A 214 14.49 -17.25 9.85
CA ARG A 214 14.83 -17.65 11.23
C ARG A 214 16.24 -17.23 11.61
N ASP A 215 17.14 -17.20 10.64
CA ASP A 215 18.55 -16.89 10.83
C ASP A 215 18.83 -15.38 10.81
N GLN A 216 17.89 -14.57 10.30
CA GLN A 216 17.97 -13.11 10.26
C GLN A 216 16.63 -12.48 10.71
N PRO A 217 16.30 -12.54 12.01
CA PRO A 217 15.02 -12.05 12.53
C PRO A 217 14.84 -10.52 12.39
N ASP A 218 15.95 -9.80 12.21
CA ASP A 218 15.97 -8.34 12.03
C ASP A 218 15.95 -7.91 10.55
N GLU A 219 15.74 -8.83 9.62
CA GLU A 219 15.69 -8.52 8.18
C GLU A 219 14.45 -7.69 7.82
N TRP A 220 14.67 -6.60 7.08
CA TRP A 220 13.61 -5.75 6.52
C TRP A 220 13.70 -5.76 5.01
N GLN A 221 12.54 -5.91 4.36
CA GLN A 221 12.41 -5.67 2.93
C GLN A 221 12.37 -4.17 2.66
N THR A 222 12.72 -3.75 1.45
CA THR A 222 12.62 -2.33 1.06
C THR A 222 11.75 -2.17 -0.18
N ARG A 223 11.00 -1.08 -0.25
CA ARG A 223 10.17 -0.77 -1.42
C ARG A 223 10.06 0.72 -1.64
N HIS A 224 9.86 1.11 -2.90
CA HIS A 224 9.45 2.47 -3.25
C HIS A 224 7.93 2.55 -3.36
N ILE A 225 7.37 3.64 -2.86
CA ILE A 225 5.95 3.97 -2.94
C ILE A 225 5.78 5.47 -3.23
N MET A 226 4.77 5.82 -4.01
CA MET A 226 4.42 7.17 -4.40
C MET A 226 3.35 7.70 -3.45
N LEU A 227 3.65 8.82 -2.81
CA LEU A 227 2.68 9.63 -2.08
C LEU A 227 2.23 10.78 -2.96
N GLU A 228 0.93 11.11 -2.88
CA GLU A 228 0.33 12.20 -3.63
C GLU A 228 -0.43 13.13 -2.70
N ARG A 229 -0.37 14.44 -2.98
CA ARG A 229 -1.08 15.47 -2.24
C ARG A 229 -2.39 15.83 -2.94
N LYS A 230 -3.43 15.04 -2.70
CA LYS A 230 -4.78 15.26 -3.25
C LYS A 230 -5.59 16.16 -2.32
N ASN A 231 -6.22 17.20 -2.88
CA ASN A 231 -7.05 18.15 -2.11
C ASN A 231 -6.36 18.72 -0.85
N GLY A 232 -5.05 18.93 -0.93
CA GLY A 232 -4.25 19.47 0.17
C GLY A 232 -3.76 18.43 1.20
N VAL A 233 -4.19 17.18 1.11
CA VAL A 233 -3.86 16.08 2.03
C VAL A 233 -2.92 15.09 1.34
N TRP A 234 -1.86 14.68 2.05
CA TRP A 234 -0.94 13.64 1.57
C TRP A 234 -1.52 12.24 1.85
N GLY A 235 -1.45 11.37 0.86
CA GLY A 235 -1.86 9.96 0.97
C GLY A 235 -1.20 9.12 -0.13
N LEU A 236 -1.64 7.88 -0.29
CA LEU A 236 -1.25 7.06 -1.43
C LEU A 236 -1.83 7.65 -2.73
N GLY A 237 -1.06 7.57 -3.81
CA GLY A 237 -1.57 7.79 -5.17
C GLY A 237 -2.51 6.66 -5.61
N ASP A 238 -3.11 6.78 -6.81
CA ASP A 238 -3.99 5.73 -7.35
C ASP A 238 -3.20 4.46 -7.71
N ASP A 239 -1.96 4.63 -8.20
CA ASP A 239 -1.01 3.55 -8.45
C ASP A 239 0.27 3.75 -7.61
N PRO A 240 0.21 3.55 -6.29
CA PRO A 240 1.27 3.99 -5.39
C PRO A 240 2.60 3.24 -5.62
N TYR A 241 2.60 2.05 -6.24
CA TYR A 241 3.82 1.32 -6.55
C TYR A 241 4.38 1.56 -7.96
N LYS A 242 3.70 2.35 -8.79
CA LYS A 242 4.22 2.80 -10.08
C LYS A 242 4.96 4.11 -9.86
N ILE A 243 6.28 4.03 -9.76
CA ILE A 243 7.11 5.22 -9.59
C ILE A 243 7.16 5.98 -10.92
N ARG A 244 6.63 7.20 -10.93
CA ARG A 244 6.58 8.11 -12.08
C ARG A 244 7.54 9.26 -11.80
N TRP A 245 8.61 9.36 -12.60
CA TRP A 245 9.64 10.39 -12.57
C TRP A 245 10.17 10.64 -13.96
#